data_AF-A0A9P7D1A6-F1
#
_entry.id   AF-A0A9P7D1A6-F1
#
_cell.length_a   1.000
_cell.length_b   1.000
_cell.length_c   1.000
_cell.angle_alpha   90.00
_cell.angle_beta   90.00
_cell.angle_gamma   90.00
#
_symmetry.space_group_name_H-M   'P 1'
#
loop_
_entity.id
_entity.type
_entity.pdbx_description
1 polymer ?
#
loop_
_entity_poly.entity_id
_entity_poly.type
_entity_poly.pdbx_seq_one_letter_code
_entity_poly.pdbx_strand_id
1 'polypeptide(L)'
;LHLVTTSLFFPSLLPYLTQDSQVLLLRGYFASTLGWWITRSFPRLDIQGFLSTTLHLSSEIKVTNPFFDIVQSAIMHPNEHTLKIQHAFAHFSSLYGTRPKGYFKDTELEGAEALDGSLFFLAARLTDEYLSKSTRNWSHEGFPARDSE
;
A
#
# COMPACT_ATOMS: atom_id res chain seq x y z
N LEU A 1 -2.42 -7.36 2.75
CA LEU A 1 -1.09 -7.92 2.46
C LEU A 1 -1.08 -8.73 1.16
N HIS A 2 -1.63 -9.95 1.11
CA HIS A 2 -1.40 -10.86 -0.02
C HIS A 2 -1.68 -10.26 -1.39
N LEU A 3 -2.80 -9.53 -1.53
CA LEU A 3 -3.15 -8.84 -2.77
C LEU A 3 -2.02 -7.89 -3.19
N VAL A 4 -1.62 -6.96 -2.32
CA VAL A 4 -0.53 -6.00 -2.59
C VAL A 4 0.76 -6.72 -2.99
N THR A 5 1.16 -7.78 -2.30
CA THR A 5 2.39 -8.51 -2.65
C THR A 5 2.30 -9.30 -3.96
N THR A 6 1.13 -9.85 -4.30
CA THR A 6 0.93 -10.58 -5.56
C THR A 6 1.04 -9.64 -6.78
N SER A 7 0.72 -8.35 -6.62
CA SER A 7 0.84 -7.40 -7.73
C SER A 7 2.26 -7.19 -8.25
N LEU A 8 3.29 -7.58 -7.48
CA LEU A 8 4.69 -7.57 -7.92
C LEU A 8 4.96 -8.52 -9.10
N PHE A 9 4.12 -9.53 -9.30
CA PHE A 9 4.29 -10.49 -10.38
C PHE A 9 3.62 -10.05 -11.68
N PHE A 10 2.84 -8.98 -11.70
CA PHE A 10 2.19 -8.54 -12.94
C PHE A 10 3.15 -8.11 -14.04
N PRO A 11 4.19 -7.31 -13.76
CA PRO A 11 5.14 -6.92 -14.80
C PRO A 11 5.82 -8.11 -15.47
N SER A 12 6.03 -9.22 -14.75
CA SER A 12 6.63 -10.44 -15.29
C SER A 12 5.62 -11.37 -15.97
N LEU A 13 4.34 -11.37 -15.57
CA LEU A 13 3.31 -12.24 -16.14
C LEU A 13 2.67 -11.66 -17.40
N LEU A 14 2.33 -10.36 -17.39
CA LEU A 14 1.58 -9.73 -18.47
C LEU A 14 2.20 -9.91 -19.87
N PRO A 15 3.53 -9.82 -20.06
CA PRO A 15 4.14 -9.96 -21.39
C PRO A 15 3.93 -11.34 -22.05
N TYR A 16 3.59 -12.38 -21.28
CA TYR A 16 3.38 -13.74 -21.78
C TYR A 16 1.91 -14.08 -22.04
N LEU A 17 1.00 -13.14 -21.76
CA LEU A 17 -0.43 -13.33 -21.89
C LEU A 17 -0.96 -12.63 -23.13
N THR A 18 -1.99 -13.21 -23.76
CA THR A 18 -2.76 -12.53 -24.80
C THR A 18 -3.46 -11.30 -24.23
N GLN A 19 -3.76 -10.30 -25.07
CA GLN A 19 -4.42 -9.05 -24.64
C GLN A 19 -5.72 -9.33 -23.84
N ASP A 20 -6.55 -10.26 -24.32
CA ASP A 20 -7.80 -10.63 -23.64
C ASP A 20 -7.54 -11.25 -22.26
N SER A 21 -6.50 -12.09 -22.15
CA SER A 21 -6.11 -12.71 -20.88
C SER A 21 -5.54 -11.69 -19.90
N GLN A 22 -4.79 -10.70 -20.38
CA GLN A 22 -4.31 -9.58 -19.55
C GLN A 22 -5.49 -8.79 -18.98
N VAL A 23 -6.47 -8.43 -19.81
CA VAL A 23 -7.66 -7.71 -19.38
C VAL A 23 -8.45 -8.53 -18.36
N LEU A 24 -8.65 -9.82 -18.60
CA LEU A 24 -9.36 -10.70 -17.68
C LEU A 24 -8.63 -10.83 -16.34
N LEU A 25 -7.30 -11.00 -16.36
CA LEU A 25 -6.47 -11.08 -15.16
C LEU A 25 -6.57 -9.80 -14.33
N LEU A 26 -6.39 -8.63 -14.95
CA LEU A 26 -6.41 -7.34 -14.26
C LEU A 26 -7.78 -7.04 -13.68
N ARG A 27 -8.87 -7.30 -14.43
CA ARG A 27 -10.24 -7.14 -13.94
C ARG A 27 -10.55 -8.09 -12.79
N GLY A 28 -10.18 -9.36 -12.91
CA GLY A 28 -10.39 -10.36 -11.87
C GLY A 28 -9.61 -10.06 -10.60
N TYR A 29 -8.37 -9.60 -10.73
CA TYR A 29 -7.57 -9.16 -9.59
C TYR A 29 -8.15 -7.91 -8.92
N PHE A 30 -8.56 -6.91 -9.69
CA PHE A 30 -9.22 -5.72 -9.15
C PHE A 30 -10.52 -6.08 -8.41
N ALA A 31 -11.37 -6.90 -9.02
CA ALA A 31 -12.61 -7.38 -8.40
C ALA A 31 -12.36 -8.16 -7.11
N SER A 32 -11.33 -9.01 -7.08
CA SER A 32 -10.92 -9.76 -5.88
C SER A 32 -10.42 -8.82 -4.77
N THR A 33 -9.67 -7.79 -5.16
CA THR A 33 -9.14 -6.79 -4.23
C THR A 33 -10.26 -5.96 -3.62
N LEU A 34 -11.21 -5.53 -4.45
CA LEU A 34 -12.39 -4.79 -4.02
C LEU A 34 -13.32 -5.66 -3.17
N GLY A 35 -13.53 -6.92 -3.53
CA GLY A 35 -14.30 -7.87 -2.75
C GLY A 35 -13.72 -8.04 -1.34
N TRP A 36 -12.40 -8.22 -1.24
CA TRP A 36 -11.74 -8.32 0.07
C TRP A 36 -11.80 -7.02 0.88
N TRP A 37 -11.78 -5.87 0.21
CA TRP A 37 -11.98 -4.57 0.85
C TRP A 37 -13.38 -4.41 1.44
N ILE A 38 -14.41 -4.78 0.66
CA ILE A 38 -15.82 -4.70 1.07
C ILE A 38 -16.09 -5.62 2.26
N THR A 39 -15.59 -6.85 2.25
CA THR A 39 -15.81 -7.81 3.34
C THR A 39 -15.14 -7.39 4.65
N ARG A 40 -14.14 -6.50 4.61
CA ARG A 40 -13.40 -5.99 5.78
C ARG A 40 -14.07 -4.78 6.45
N SER A 41 -15.38 -4.59 6.25
CA SER A 41 -16.24 -3.49 6.78
C SER A 41 -16.21 -2.16 6.03
N PHE A 42 -15.63 -2.12 4.82
CA PHE A 42 -15.60 -0.93 3.96
C PHE A 42 -15.26 0.35 4.75
N PRO A 43 -14.12 0.39 5.47
CA PRO A 43 -13.73 1.63 6.13
C PRO A 43 -13.64 2.72 5.05
N ARG A 44 -14.24 3.88 5.29
CA ARG A 44 -14.16 4.99 4.31
C ARG A 44 -12.68 5.32 4.08
N LEU A 45 -12.28 5.42 2.81
CA LEU A 45 -10.93 5.84 2.44
C LEU A 45 -10.77 7.34 2.73
N ASP A 46 -10.30 7.67 3.92
CA ASP A 46 -10.03 9.04 4.32
C ASP A 46 -8.63 9.48 3.84
N ILE A 47 -8.56 9.92 2.58
CA ILE A 47 -7.31 10.40 1.97
C ILE A 47 -6.80 11.67 2.69
N GLN A 48 -7.70 12.55 3.10
CA GLN A 48 -7.31 13.80 3.76
C GLN A 48 -6.74 13.53 5.16
N GLY A 49 -7.37 12.63 5.92
CA GLY A 49 -6.85 12.18 7.21
C GLY A 49 -5.51 11.45 7.08
N PHE A 50 -5.36 10.60 6.06
CA PHE A 50 -4.09 9.95 5.74
C PHE A 50 -2.97 10.98 5.48
N LEU A 51 -3.21 11.96 4.58
CA LEU A 51 -2.23 12.99 4.25
C LEU A 51 -1.90 13.85 5.47
N SER A 52 -2.91 14.28 6.24
CA SER A 52 -2.73 15.09 7.45
C SER A 52 -1.88 14.38 8.50
N THR A 53 -2.11 13.08 8.71
CA THR A 53 -1.35 12.27 9.67
C THR A 53 0.11 12.11 9.22
N THR A 54 0.36 12.07 7.92
CA THR A 54 1.66 11.75 7.33
C THR A 54 2.51 12.97 6.95
N LEU A 55 2.00 14.19 7.18
CA LEU A 55 2.73 15.44 6.89
C LEU A 55 4.14 15.48 7.49
N HIS A 56 4.31 14.98 8.72
CA HIS A 56 5.60 14.98 9.42
C HIS A 56 6.66 14.08 8.75
N LEU A 57 6.22 12.97 8.14
CA LEU A 57 7.09 11.99 7.47
C LEU A 57 7.59 12.47 6.10
N SER A 58 6.99 13.53 5.54
CA SER A 58 7.41 14.10 4.25
C SER A 58 8.85 14.64 4.27
N SER A 59 9.38 14.96 5.46
CA SER A 59 10.77 15.41 5.63
C SER A 59 11.78 14.27 5.43
N GLU A 60 11.42 13.04 5.77
CA GLU A 60 12.29 11.84 5.68
C GLU A 60 12.52 11.37 4.24
N ILE A 61 11.62 11.73 3.31
CA ILE A 61 11.77 11.43 1.88
C ILE A 61 13.06 12.03 1.31
N LYS A 62 13.58 13.10 1.93
CA LYS A 62 14.83 13.77 1.52
C LYS A 62 16.10 13.01 1.90
N VAL A 63 16.00 11.94 2.69
CA VAL A 63 17.15 11.11 3.11
C VAL A 63 17.59 10.20 1.97
N THR A 64 18.91 9.98 1.84
CA THR A 64 19.48 9.01 0.90
C THR A 64 18.94 7.61 1.19
N ASN A 65 18.11 7.08 0.27
CA ASN A 65 17.35 5.83 0.39
C ASN A 65 16.39 5.80 1.62
N PRO A 66 15.19 6.39 1.51
CA PRO A 66 14.26 6.52 2.62
C PRO A 66 13.67 5.17 3.10
N PHE A 67 13.88 4.08 2.37
CA PHE A 67 13.40 2.74 2.73
C PHE A 67 14.44 1.90 3.49
N PHE A 68 15.69 2.37 3.61
CA PHE A 68 16.78 1.54 4.14
C PHE A 68 16.49 1.00 5.55
N ASP A 69 16.11 1.88 6.47
CA ASP A 69 15.79 1.53 7.85
C ASP A 69 14.49 0.72 7.97
N ILE A 70 13.47 1.02 7.16
CA ILE A 70 12.22 0.24 7.07
C ILE A 70 12.52 -1.21 6.68
N VAL A 71 13.34 -1.41 5.65
CA VAL A 71 13.69 -2.75 5.17
C VAL A 71 14.59 -3.47 6.19
N GLN A 72 15.55 -2.77 6.79
CA GLN A 72 16.40 -3.35 7.84
C GLN A 72 15.58 -3.82 9.05
N SER A 73 14.62 -3.00 9.50
CA SER A 73 13.64 -3.37 10.54
C SER A 73 12.83 -4.61 10.14
N ALA A 74 12.30 -4.61 8.92
CA ALA A 74 11.44 -5.68 8.41
C ALA A 74 12.14 -7.05 8.30
N ILE A 75 13.45 -7.09 8.02
CA ILE A 75 14.23 -8.34 7.94
C ILE A 75 14.32 -9.02 9.31
N MET A 76 14.41 -8.24 10.39
CA MET A 76 14.51 -8.77 11.76
C MET A 76 13.15 -9.12 12.36
N HIS A 77 12.06 -8.84 11.65
CA HIS A 77 10.71 -9.00 12.15
C HIS A 77 10.26 -10.48 12.08
N PRO A 78 9.69 -11.07 13.16
CA PRO A 78 9.28 -12.49 13.18
C PRO A 78 8.19 -12.84 12.16
N ASN A 79 7.32 -11.87 11.86
CA ASN A 79 6.29 -12.01 10.85
C ASN A 79 6.88 -11.84 9.44
N GLU A 80 6.98 -12.94 8.69
CA GLU A 80 7.47 -12.95 7.30
C GLU A 80 6.67 -12.05 6.34
N HIS A 81 5.43 -11.70 6.70
CA HIS A 81 4.60 -10.80 5.90
C HIS A 81 5.07 -9.35 5.93
N THR A 82 5.79 -8.95 6.96
CA THR A 82 6.34 -7.59 7.11
C THR A 82 7.34 -7.29 6.00
N LEU A 83 8.32 -8.17 5.79
CA LEU A 83 9.30 -7.98 4.72
C LEU A 83 8.63 -7.97 3.33
N LYS A 84 7.66 -8.86 3.10
CA LYS A 84 6.93 -8.94 1.82
C LYS A 84 6.21 -7.63 1.51
N ILE A 85 5.49 -7.06 2.49
CA ILE A 85 4.74 -5.82 2.25
C ILE A 85 5.66 -4.61 2.10
N GLN A 86 6.73 -4.51 2.91
CA GLN A 86 7.67 -3.39 2.81
C GLN A 86 8.43 -3.41 1.47
N HIS A 87 8.81 -4.60 0.99
CA HIS A 87 9.41 -4.74 -0.32
C HIS A 87 8.44 -4.35 -1.45
N ALA A 88 7.15 -4.66 -1.30
CA ALA A 88 6.14 -4.24 -2.27
C ALA A 88 6.00 -2.71 -2.34
N PHE A 89 5.97 -2.03 -1.20
CA PHE A 89 5.93 -0.56 -1.17
C PHE A 89 7.20 0.07 -1.74
N ALA A 90 8.38 -0.47 -1.43
CA ALA A 90 9.65 0.00 -2.01
C ALA A 90 9.65 -0.13 -3.55
N HIS A 91 9.14 -1.25 -4.07
CA HIS A 91 9.01 -1.44 -5.51
C HIS A 91 8.04 -0.44 -6.14
N PHE A 92 6.84 -0.25 -5.59
CA PHE A 92 5.90 0.72 -6.15
C PHE A 92 6.37 2.17 -6.00
N SER A 93 7.12 2.47 -4.94
CA SER A 93 7.79 3.76 -4.80
C SER A 93 8.87 3.99 -5.86
N SER A 94 9.53 2.95 -6.39
CA SER A 94 10.49 3.14 -7.49
C SER A 94 9.79 3.43 -8.82
N LEU A 95 8.59 2.87 -9.04
CA LEU A 95 7.79 3.08 -10.26
C LEU A 95 6.97 4.37 -10.24
N TYR A 96 6.45 4.74 -9.08
CA TYR A 96 5.47 5.80 -8.91
C TYR A 96 5.91 6.90 -7.94
N GLY A 97 7.05 6.77 -7.26
CA GLY A 97 7.47 7.71 -6.20
C GLY A 97 7.68 9.15 -6.65
N THR A 98 7.95 9.36 -7.94
CA THR A 98 8.16 10.69 -8.54
C THR A 98 6.90 11.25 -9.20
N ARG A 99 5.76 10.56 -9.10
CA ARG A 99 4.52 11.04 -9.73
C ARG A 99 4.04 12.32 -9.05
N PRO A 100 3.69 13.36 -9.81
CA PRO A 100 3.23 14.62 -9.23
C PRO A 100 1.85 14.44 -8.60
N LYS A 101 1.51 15.39 -7.72
CA LYS A 101 0.17 15.51 -7.18
C LYS A 101 -0.88 15.57 -8.29
N GLY A 102 -1.97 14.81 -8.12
CA GLY A 102 -3.05 14.72 -9.10
C GLY A 102 -2.85 13.65 -10.18
N TYR A 103 -1.75 12.89 -10.14
CA TYR A 103 -1.52 11.78 -11.06
C TYR A 103 -2.63 10.71 -10.98
N PHE A 104 -3.24 10.52 -9.80
CA PHE A 104 -4.26 9.50 -9.56
C PHE A 104 -5.70 10.01 -9.69
N LYS A 105 -5.93 11.21 -10.21
CA LYS A 105 -7.27 11.83 -10.28
C LYS A 105 -8.29 11.02 -11.10
N ASP A 106 -7.84 10.28 -12.12
CA ASP A 106 -8.71 9.56 -13.06
C ASP A 106 -9.03 8.12 -12.58
N THR A 107 -8.92 7.87 -11.27
CA THR A 107 -9.18 6.57 -10.64
C THR A 107 -10.61 6.42 -10.11
N GLU A 108 -11.46 7.43 -10.30
CA GLU A 108 -12.83 7.53 -9.72
C GLU A 108 -12.86 7.53 -8.18
N LEU A 109 -11.70 7.49 -7.53
CA LEU A 109 -11.57 7.56 -6.08
C LEU A 109 -11.62 9.01 -5.62
N GLU A 110 -12.60 9.33 -4.79
CA GLU A 110 -12.77 10.66 -4.20
C GLU A 110 -11.52 11.08 -3.41
N GLY A 111 -10.98 12.27 -3.72
CA GLY A 111 -9.79 12.81 -3.08
C GLY A 111 -8.46 12.32 -3.68
N ALA A 112 -8.47 11.44 -4.68
CA ALA A 112 -7.25 10.93 -5.32
C ALA A 112 -6.44 12.01 -6.03
N GLU A 113 -7.03 13.15 -6.36
CA GLU A 113 -6.34 14.33 -6.87
C GLU A 113 -5.36 14.93 -5.86
N ALA A 114 -5.54 14.65 -4.56
CA ALA A 114 -4.64 15.10 -3.51
C ALA A 114 -3.37 14.23 -3.40
N LEU A 115 -3.39 13.02 -3.96
CA LEU A 115 -2.30 12.05 -3.88
C LEU A 115 -1.18 12.36 -4.88
N ASP A 116 0.05 12.03 -4.46
CA ASP A 116 1.25 12.03 -5.29
C ASP A 116 2.03 10.71 -5.08
N GLY A 117 3.21 10.63 -5.68
CA GLY A 117 4.06 9.44 -5.61
C GLY A 117 4.56 9.07 -4.21
N SER A 118 4.56 9.99 -3.25
CA SER A 118 5.01 9.74 -1.88
C SER A 118 4.14 8.73 -1.13
N LEU A 119 2.90 8.51 -1.60
CA LEU A 119 1.92 7.57 -1.04
C LEU A 119 2.54 6.23 -0.61
N PHE A 120 3.38 5.63 -1.45
CA PHE A 120 3.95 4.32 -1.18
C PHE A 120 4.95 4.33 -0.02
N PHE A 121 5.77 5.38 0.09
CA PHE A 121 6.68 5.56 1.22
C PHE A 121 5.91 5.84 2.52
N LEU A 122 4.91 6.72 2.46
CA LEU A 122 4.08 7.05 3.61
C LEU A 122 3.32 5.82 4.12
N ALA A 123 2.78 4.99 3.21
CA ALA A 123 2.15 3.72 3.55
C ALA A 123 3.15 2.72 4.18
N ALA A 124 4.38 2.66 3.67
CA ALA A 124 5.45 1.82 4.24
C ALA A 124 5.77 2.21 5.69
N ARG A 125 5.94 3.50 5.96
CA ARG A 125 6.21 4.03 7.31
C ARG A 125 5.08 3.72 8.29
N LEU A 126 3.83 4.04 7.93
CA LEU A 126 2.69 3.73 8.79
C LEU A 126 2.56 2.22 9.05
N THR A 127 2.89 1.39 8.06
CA THR A 127 2.89 -0.07 8.21
C THR A 127 3.99 -0.53 9.16
N ASP A 128 5.20 0.03 9.08
CA ASP A 128 6.31 -0.28 9.99
C ASP A 128 6.00 0.14 11.42
N GLU A 129 5.45 1.35 11.60
CA GLU A 129 4.98 1.83 12.91
C GLU A 129 3.88 0.95 13.50
N TYR A 130 2.90 0.55 12.69
CA TYR A 130 1.83 -0.31 13.15
C TYR A 130 2.36 -1.68 13.57
N LEU A 131 3.22 -2.30 12.75
CA LEU A 131 3.75 -3.64 13.02
C LEU A 131 4.75 -3.65 14.18
N SER A 132 5.53 -2.58 14.36
CA SER A 132 6.43 -2.43 15.52
C SER A 132 5.68 -2.19 16.83
N LYS A 133 4.58 -1.42 16.82
CA LYS A 133 3.72 -1.18 18.00
C LYS A 133 2.80 -2.37 18.30
N SER A 134 2.46 -3.16 17.29
CA SER A 134 1.59 -4.32 17.40
C SER A 134 2.35 -5.55 17.92
N THR A 135 2.19 -5.87 19.20
CA THR A 135 2.48 -7.23 19.72
C THR A 135 1.53 -8.31 19.15
N ARG A 136 0.53 -7.93 18.34
CA ARG A 136 -0.43 -8.85 17.73
C ARG A 136 0.09 -9.39 16.39
N ASN A 137 -0.04 -10.70 16.22
CA ASN A 137 0.04 -11.34 14.91
C ASN A 137 -1.09 -10.80 14.02
N TRP A 138 -0.79 -10.62 12.73
CA TRP A 138 -1.77 -10.22 11.72
C TRP A 138 -2.98 -11.19 11.74
N SER A 139 -4.19 -10.70 12.02
CA SER A 139 -5.41 -11.52 12.12
C SER A 139 -6.35 -11.33 10.93
N HIS A 140 -7.15 -12.37 10.65
CA HIS A 140 -8.20 -12.32 9.62
C HIS A 140 -9.41 -11.48 10.05
N GLU A 141 -9.55 -11.19 11.33
CA GLU A 141 -10.61 -10.35 11.88
C GLU A 141 -10.44 -8.91 11.39
N GLY A 142 -11.53 -8.35 10.85
CA GLY A 142 -11.63 -6.96 10.43
C GLY A 142 -11.13 -5.99 11.50
N PHE A 143 -10.78 -4.77 11.10
CA PHE A 143 -10.51 -3.71 12.07
C PHE A 143 -11.73 -3.58 13.00
N PRO A 144 -11.57 -3.56 14.33
CA PRO A 144 -12.64 -3.04 15.16
C PRO A 144 -12.89 -1.60 14.71
N ALA A 145 -14.16 -1.23 14.58
CA ALA A 145 -14.53 0.17 14.42
C ALA A 145 -13.81 0.97 15.50
N ARG A 146 -13.16 2.07 15.11
CA ARG A 146 -12.52 2.98 16.05
C ARG A 146 -13.62 3.37 17.05
N ASP A 147 -13.46 3.00 18.31
CA ASP A 147 -14.44 3.34 19.34
C ASP A 147 -14.69 4.85 19.25
N SER A 148 -15.95 5.21 19.01
CA SER A 148 -16.39 6.60 19.05
C SER A 148 -16.24 7.06 20.49
N GLU A 149 -15.31 7.97 20.73
CA GLU A 149 -15.36 8.87 21.90
C GLU A 149 -16.70 9.62 21.93
#